data_AF-A0A5E4NCC0-F1
#
_entry.id   AF-A0A5E4NCC0-F1
#
_cell.length_a   1.000
_cell.length_b   1.000
_cell.length_c   1.000
_cell.angle_alpha   90.00
_cell.angle_beta   90.00
_cell.angle_gamma   90.00
#
_symmetry.space_group_name_H-M   'P 1'
#
loop_
_entity.id
_entity.type
_entity.pdbx_description
1 polymer ?
#
loop_
_entity_poly.entity_id
_entity_poly.type
_entity_poly.pdbx_seq_one_letter_code
_entity_poly.pdbx_strand_id
1 'polypeptide(L)'
;MEILHEEHDMLWTMRIEEDAPHVADDAKKLKTLRKSRSILRQRIVDSNLEYVNSKESPFKIWKGLIETFVRKMIKSQLFTIRRLLSLNFEEKQKLASYFLTFDKFIRDLGKST
;
A
#
# COMPACT_ATOMS: atom_id res chain seq x y z
N MET A 1 -5.01 7.18 -23.07
CA MET A 1 -3.76 7.99 -23.08
C MET A 1 -3.76 9.06 -21.98
N GLU A 2 -4.92 9.49 -21.46
CA GLU A 2 -5.04 10.46 -20.36
C GLU A 2 -4.59 9.92 -18.98
N ILE A 3 -4.87 8.65 -18.68
CA ILE A 3 -4.52 8.01 -17.39
C ILE A 3 -2.99 7.98 -17.18
N LEU A 4 -2.22 7.69 -18.24
CA LEU A 4 -0.76 7.66 -18.19
C LEU A 4 -0.15 9.06 -18.01
N HIS A 5 -0.81 10.10 -18.54
CA HIS A 5 -0.39 11.49 -18.31
C HIS A 5 -0.68 11.93 -16.87
N GLU A 6 -1.81 11.54 -16.29
CA GLU A 6 -2.14 11.81 -14.89
C GLU A 6 -1.19 11.10 -13.91
N GLU A 7 -0.82 9.85 -14.19
CA GLU A 7 0.15 9.09 -13.37
C GLU A 7 1.55 9.70 -13.42
N HIS A 8 2.02 10.09 -14.60
CA HIS A 8 3.32 10.74 -14.78
C HIS A 8 3.37 12.11 -14.07
N ASP A 9 2.30 12.90 -14.15
CA ASP A 9 2.18 14.18 -13.44
C ASP A 9 2.14 13.99 -11.90
N MET A 10 1.51 12.92 -11.40
CA MET A 10 1.52 12.61 -9.96
C MET A 10 2.91 12.21 -9.46
N LEU A 11 3.62 11.36 -10.20
CA LEU A 11 5.01 10.99 -9.88
C LEU A 11 5.95 12.20 -9.90
N TRP A 12 5.80 13.08 -10.89
CA TRP A 12 6.60 14.30 -10.99
C TRP A 12 6.32 15.25 -9.81
N THR A 13 5.07 15.36 -9.38
CA THR A 13 4.67 16.27 -8.28
C THR A 13 5.02 15.75 -6.89
N MET A 14 5.01 14.43 -6.67
CA MET A 14 5.54 13.83 -5.44
C MET A 14 7.05 14.01 -5.32
N ARG A 15 7.78 13.95 -6.44
CA ARG A 15 9.23 14.17 -6.49
C ARG A 15 9.61 15.63 -6.22
N ILE A 16 8.78 16.59 -6.64
CA ILE A 16 8.97 18.03 -6.35
C ILE A 16 8.83 18.35 -4.85
N GLU A 17 8.00 17.62 -4.09
CA GLU A 17 7.92 17.79 -2.63
C GLU A 17 9.17 17.25 -1.91
N GLU A 18 9.87 16.28 -2.52
CA GLU A 18 11.07 15.63 -1.96
C GLU A 18 12.36 16.46 -2.18
N ASP A 19 12.47 17.19 -3.30
CA ASP A 19 13.72 17.79 -3.78
C ASP A 19 13.79 19.33 -3.91
N ALA A 20 12.79 20.14 -3.54
CA ALA A 20 12.79 21.55 -3.99
C ALA A 20 13.48 22.58 -3.05
N PRO A 21 14.67 23.13 -3.39
CA PRO A 21 15.00 24.53 -3.19
C PRO A 21 14.33 25.38 -4.29
N HIS A 22 13.65 26.44 -3.85
CA HIS A 22 13.32 27.72 -4.50
C HIS A 22 13.08 27.83 -6.03
N VAL A 23 12.06 28.64 -6.39
CA VAL A 23 11.78 29.30 -7.70
C VAL A 23 10.78 28.62 -8.66
N ALA A 24 9.52 28.45 -8.23
CA ALA A 24 8.38 28.40 -9.15
C ALA A 24 7.13 29.00 -8.45
N ASP A 25 6.39 29.87 -9.15
CA ASP A 25 5.19 30.58 -8.66
C ASP A 25 4.40 29.77 -7.63
N ASP A 26 4.39 30.22 -6.38
CA ASP A 26 3.75 29.54 -5.25
C ASP A 26 2.28 29.19 -5.52
N ALA A 27 1.59 30.01 -6.32
CA ALA A 27 0.22 29.78 -6.76
C ALA A 27 0.07 28.57 -7.69
N LYS A 28 1.01 28.35 -8.60
CA LYS A 28 1.01 27.20 -9.53
C LYS A 28 1.31 25.91 -8.77
N LYS A 29 2.27 25.96 -7.84
CA LYS A 29 2.62 24.83 -6.95
C LYS A 29 1.44 24.43 -6.07
N LEU A 30 0.76 25.39 -5.43
CA LEU A 30 -0.39 25.14 -4.58
C LEU A 30 -1.58 24.52 -5.35
N LYS A 31 -1.85 25.00 -6.57
CA LYS A 31 -2.90 24.43 -7.44
C LYS A 31 -2.62 22.97 -7.76
N THR A 32 -1.37 22.63 -8.06
CA THR A 32 -0.95 21.27 -8.36
C THR A 32 -1.04 20.35 -7.14
N LEU A 33 -0.61 20.81 -5.95
CA LEU A 33 -0.72 20.04 -4.69
C LEU A 33 -2.17 19.74 -4.30
N ARG A 34 -3.09 20.69 -4.53
CA ARG A 34 -4.52 20.48 -4.30
C ARG A 34 -5.10 19.43 -5.25
N LYS A 35 -4.69 19.45 -6.52
CA LYS A 35 -5.10 18.45 -7.52
C LYS A 35 -4.61 17.04 -7.14
N SER A 36 -3.33 16.88 -6.85
CA SER A 36 -2.76 15.56 -6.47
C SER A 36 -3.38 15.02 -5.18
N ARG A 37 -3.67 15.88 -4.19
CA ARG A 37 -4.43 15.48 -3.00
C ARG A 37 -5.84 14.99 -3.32
N SER A 38 -6.54 15.66 -4.24
CA SER A 38 -7.89 15.25 -4.66
C SER A 38 -7.87 13.90 -5.36
N ILE A 39 -6.92 13.70 -6.29
CA ILE A 39 -6.78 12.43 -7.02
C ILE A 39 -6.45 11.30 -6.04
N LEU A 40 -5.50 11.51 -5.12
CA LEU A 40 -5.20 10.53 -4.07
C LEU A 40 -6.44 10.16 -3.27
N ARG A 41 -7.23 11.14 -2.82
CA ARG A 41 -8.47 10.88 -2.07
C ARG A 41 -9.50 10.09 -2.87
N GLN A 42 -9.69 10.39 -4.16
CA GLN A 42 -10.63 9.68 -5.02
C GLN A 42 -10.22 8.23 -5.29
N ARG A 43 -8.92 7.93 -5.25
CA ARG A 43 -8.39 6.58 -5.48
C ARG A 43 -8.36 5.71 -4.22
N ILE A 44 -8.55 6.31 -3.05
CA ILE A 44 -8.57 5.59 -1.78
C ILE A 44 -10.01 5.17 -1.46
N VAL A 45 -10.21 3.88 -1.19
CA VAL A 45 -11.49 3.36 -0.70
C VAL A 45 -11.85 4.04 0.63
N ASP A 46 -13.12 4.43 0.81
CA ASP A 46 -13.58 5.24 1.95
C ASP A 46 -13.18 4.69 3.32
N SER A 47 -13.12 3.36 3.45
CA SER A 47 -12.67 2.66 4.67
C SER A 47 -11.22 2.96 5.07
N ASN A 48 -10.41 3.52 4.17
CA ASN A 48 -9.00 3.85 4.39
C ASN A 48 -8.75 5.38 4.38
N LEU A 49 -9.78 6.21 4.20
CA LEU A 49 -9.65 7.67 4.20
C LEU A 49 -9.22 8.22 5.57
N GLU A 50 -9.50 7.49 6.65
CA GLU A 50 -9.10 7.86 8.02
C GLU A 50 -7.57 8.03 8.14
N TYR A 51 -6.79 7.23 7.41
CA TYR A 51 -5.32 7.29 7.39
C TYR A 51 -4.75 8.48 6.60
N VAL A 52 -5.62 9.21 5.89
CA VAL A 52 -5.28 10.25 4.92
C VAL A 52 -5.88 11.61 5.28
N ASN A 53 -6.95 11.62 6.06
CA ASN A 53 -7.66 12.85 6.45
C ASN A 53 -6.84 13.81 7.31
N SER A 54 -5.93 13.30 8.15
CA SER A 54 -5.09 14.09 9.05
C SER A 54 -3.81 14.66 8.42
N LYS A 55 -3.54 14.39 7.14
CA LYS A 55 -2.26 14.74 6.50
C LYS A 55 -2.39 15.93 5.56
N GLU A 56 -1.48 16.89 5.73
CA GLU A 56 -1.52 18.17 5.02
C GLU A 56 -0.99 18.10 3.59
N SER A 57 0.03 17.27 3.33
CA SER A 57 0.73 17.16 2.05
C SER A 57 0.41 15.84 1.33
N PRO A 58 0.23 15.85 -0.02
CA PRO A 58 0.11 14.67 -0.87
C PRO A 58 1.23 13.63 -0.63
N PHE A 59 2.49 14.06 -0.49
CA PHE A 59 3.60 13.18 -0.18
C PHE A 59 3.43 12.48 1.17
N LYS A 60 3.03 13.22 2.23
CA LYS A 60 2.75 12.62 3.55
C LYS A 60 1.63 11.60 3.46
N ILE A 61 0.58 11.88 2.67
CA ILE A 61 -0.52 10.95 2.39
C ILE A 61 0.03 9.66 1.78
N TRP A 62 0.77 9.79 0.68
CA TRP A 62 1.37 8.67 -0.05
C TRP A 62 2.31 7.83 0.82
N LYS A 63 3.28 8.47 1.49
CA LYS A 63 4.23 7.80 2.37
C LYS A 63 3.52 7.02 3.48
N GLY A 64 2.51 7.62 4.10
CA GLY A 64 1.79 6.92 5.16
C GLY A 64 0.83 5.82 4.67
N LEU A 65 0.39 5.86 3.41
CA LEU A 65 -0.28 4.72 2.78
C LEU A 65 0.71 3.59 2.58
N ILE A 66 1.86 3.85 1.95
CA ILE A 66 2.94 2.87 1.79
C ILE A 66 3.28 2.25 3.14
N GLU A 67 3.62 3.07 4.13
CA GLU A 67 4.01 2.57 5.45
C GLU A 67 2.93 1.74 6.14
N THR A 68 1.65 2.10 6.02
CA THR A 68 0.55 1.34 6.64
C THR A 68 0.34 0.01 5.93
N PHE A 69 0.23 0.05 4.60
CA PHE A 69 -0.12 -1.13 3.80
C PHE A 69 1.06 -2.09 3.63
N VAL A 70 2.28 -1.58 3.48
CA VAL A 70 3.49 -2.41 3.47
C VAL A 70 3.67 -3.08 4.84
N ARG A 71 3.47 -2.36 5.96
CA ARG A 71 3.54 -3.00 7.30
C ARG A 71 2.46 -4.07 7.48
N LYS A 72 1.22 -3.81 7.03
CA LYS A 72 0.14 -4.81 7.06
C LYS A 72 0.48 -6.04 6.22
N MET A 73 1.01 -5.83 5.01
CA MET A 73 1.44 -6.90 4.10
C MET A 73 2.56 -7.77 4.72
N ILE A 74 3.63 -7.13 5.22
CA ILE A 74 4.75 -7.83 5.87
C ILE A 74 4.26 -8.62 7.09
N LYS A 75 3.41 -8.02 7.93
CA LYS A 75 2.84 -8.73 9.10
C LYS A 75 1.99 -9.94 8.68
N SER A 76 1.20 -9.83 7.63
CA SER A 76 0.40 -10.93 7.08
C SER A 76 1.27 -12.07 6.54
N GLN A 77 2.34 -11.74 5.82
CA GLN A 77 3.31 -12.71 5.33
C GLN A 77 4.01 -13.42 6.49
N LEU A 78 4.55 -12.67 7.46
CA LEU A 78 5.20 -13.22 8.64
C LEU A 78 4.28 -14.11 9.47
N PHE A 79 3.01 -13.74 9.61
CA PHE A 79 2.01 -14.57 10.28
C PHE A 79 1.81 -15.90 9.55
N THR A 80 1.72 -15.87 8.22
CA THR A 80 1.56 -17.07 7.39
C THR A 80 2.79 -17.98 7.47
N ILE A 81 3.99 -17.41 7.40
CA ILE A 81 5.27 -18.14 7.56
C ILE A 81 5.33 -18.78 8.95
N ARG A 82 5.01 -18.05 10.02
CA ARG A 82 5.00 -18.62 11.38
C ARG A 82 4.02 -19.78 11.50
N ARG A 83 2.83 -19.68 10.90
CA ARG A 83 1.85 -20.78 10.90
C ARG A 83 2.36 -21.99 10.14
N LEU A 84 3.02 -21.79 9.01
CA LEU A 84 3.62 -22.87 8.22
C LEU A 84 4.72 -23.60 9.00
N LEU A 85 5.63 -22.85 9.63
CA LEU A 85 6.71 -23.42 10.46
C LEU A 85 6.19 -24.14 11.71
N SER A 86 5.01 -23.74 12.20
CA SER A 86 4.36 -24.37 13.35
C SER A 86 3.38 -25.48 12.94
N LEU A 87 3.23 -25.75 11.63
CA LEU A 87 2.30 -26.74 11.13
C LEU A 87 2.91 -28.13 11.31
N ASN A 88 2.47 -28.83 12.36
CA ASN A 88 2.85 -30.21 12.61
C ASN A 88 1.68 -31.14 12.28
N PHE A 89 2.01 -32.32 11.78
CA PHE A 89 1.02 -33.37 11.56
C PHE A 89 0.68 -34.04 12.90
N GLU A 90 -0.61 -34.10 13.22
CA GLU A 90 -1.10 -34.80 14.41
C GLU A 90 -1.62 -36.20 14.02
N GLU A 91 -1.30 -37.23 14.81
CA GLU A 91 -1.68 -38.62 14.50
C GLU A 91 -3.20 -38.84 14.40
N LYS A 92 -4.00 -37.98 15.05
CA LYS A 92 -5.47 -38.02 15.00
C LYS A 92 -6.05 -37.30 13.78
N GLN A 93 -5.22 -36.58 13.02
CA GLN A 93 -5.64 -35.81 11.85
C GLN A 93 -5.64 -36.67 10.59
N LYS A 94 -6.66 -36.51 9.75
CA LYS A 94 -6.66 -37.11 8.40
C LYS A 94 -5.57 -36.47 7.54
N LEU A 95 -4.70 -37.28 6.96
CA LEU A 95 -3.60 -36.83 6.11
C LEU A 95 -4.05 -35.89 4.96
N ALA A 96 -5.18 -36.18 4.32
CA ALA A 96 -5.75 -35.32 3.29
C ALA A 96 -6.08 -33.90 3.79
N SER A 97 -6.61 -33.77 5.01
CA SER A 97 -6.94 -32.47 5.60
C SER A 97 -5.69 -31.66 5.95
N TYR A 98 -4.61 -32.34 6.34
CA TYR A 98 -3.32 -31.73 6.59
C TYR A 98 -2.73 -31.14 5.31
N PHE A 99 -2.70 -31.90 4.22
CA PHE A 99 -2.20 -31.41 2.92
C PHE A 99 -3.02 -30.26 2.36
N LEU A 100 -4.35 -30.29 2.47
CA LEU A 100 -5.20 -29.17 2.06
C LEU A 100 -4.90 -27.89 2.86
N THR A 101 -4.62 -28.02 4.15
CA THR A 101 -4.27 -26.91 5.03
C THR A 101 -2.89 -26.34 4.69
N PHE A 102 -1.91 -27.22 4.48
CA PHE A 102 -0.56 -26.83 4.02
C PHE A 102 -0.62 -26.09 2.68
N ASP A 103 -1.30 -26.67 1.70
CA ASP A 103 -1.44 -26.11 0.35
C ASP A 103 -2.18 -24.77 0.34
N LYS A 104 -3.15 -24.58 1.25
CA LYS A 104 -3.76 -23.27 1.49
C LYS A 104 -2.71 -22.24 1.95
N PHE A 105 -1.86 -22.56 2.92
CA PHE A 105 -0.82 -21.62 3.38
C PHE A 105 0.22 -21.29 2.31
N ILE A 106 0.60 -22.28 1.48
CA ILE A 106 1.52 -22.05 0.35
C ILE A 106 0.89 -21.09 -0.67
N ARG A 107 -0.39 -21.30 -1.02
CA ARG A 107 -1.11 -20.38 -1.92
C ARG A 107 -1.26 -18.98 -1.35
N ASP A 108 -1.57 -18.87 -0.06
CA ASP A 108 -1.73 -17.58 0.62
C ASP A 108 -0.39 -16.82 0.68
N LEU A 109 0.74 -17.54 0.79
CA LEU A 109 2.08 -16.95 0.68
C LEU A 109 2.39 -16.48 -0.74
N GLY A 110 2.08 -17.30 -1.77
CA GLY A 110 2.36 -16.98 -3.17
C GLY A 110 1.58 -15.79 -3.72
N LYS A 111 0.35 -15.54 -3.24
CA LYS A 111 -0.49 -14.39 -3.65
C LYS A 111 0.02 -13.03 -3.14
N SER A 112 1.00 -13.03 -2.25
CA SER A 112 1.52 -11.80 -1.62
C SER A 112 2.84 -11.31 -2.25
N THR A 113 3.26 -11.91 -3.37
CA THR A 113 4.44 -11.57 -4.18
C THR A 113 3.98 -11.11 -5.56
#